data_AF-A0A091NGR7-F1
#
_entry.id   AF-A0A091NGR7-F1
#
_cell.length_a   1.000
_cell.length_b   1.000
_cell.length_c   1.000
_cell.angle_alpha   90.00
_cell.angle_beta   90.00
_cell.angle_gamma   90.00
#
_symmetry.space_group_name_H-M   'P 1'
#
loop_
_entity.id
_entity.type
_entity.pdbx_description
1 polymer ?
#
loop_
_entity_poly.entity_id
_entity_poly.type
_entity_poly.pdbx_seq_one_letter_code
_entity_poly.pdbx_strand_id
1 'polypeptide(L)'
;TAILGALVTISIIALVLSLVKIEDVTLPPAVKYGMVFDAGSSHTSLFVYEWDSDKENDTGVVSQTLSCDVQGQGISSYANDPSKAGDSLRECLDKALKVVPAAKQRDVPVYLGATAGMRLLREQNSSAADQVLAEVAKTMQEYPVAFKGAQILTGEEEGAYGWITINYLLDSFTKYSPKAHTWVRPEAANILGALDLGGASTQISFMPEGSALNWTEASKFTLYGYNYDIYTHSYLCYGQNEMLKRLAKELIVVRGEPGVDHPCYPKDYNETVSLSSFRTSPCTNWSSPLLTLGDGTVTLEGRGDASGCLAAIKKLFNFSACGHSQDCTFDGVYQPLVTGQFIAFSAFYYNFKFLNLTEGQSLATVKETIERFCTRSWEDLSSSYPEENPERLPKYCTNANYILTLLLDAYKFNEISWNNIIFRKKAGSADIGWTLGYMLNLTNMIPAEAPARVKGHVPSLWAAAVAFIILTLALGLAALLL
;
A
#
# COMPACT_ATOMS: atom_id res chain seq x y z
N THR A 1 -55.67 -26.95 49.97
CA THR A 1 -56.05 -27.18 48.55
C THR A 1 -55.95 -25.91 47.71
N ALA A 2 -56.45 -24.76 48.16
CA ALA A 2 -56.38 -23.50 47.39
C ALA A 2 -54.95 -22.98 47.10
N ILE A 3 -54.04 -23.01 48.10
CA ILE A 3 -52.65 -22.59 47.94
C ILE A 3 -51.90 -23.46 46.92
N LEU A 4 -52.10 -24.78 47.00
CA LEU A 4 -51.53 -25.73 46.05
C LEU A 4 -52.04 -25.47 44.62
N GLY A 5 -53.34 -25.19 44.47
CA GLY A 5 -53.92 -24.79 43.19
C GLY A 5 -53.26 -23.53 42.62
N ALA A 6 -53.12 -22.47 43.43
CA ALA A 6 -52.48 -21.22 43.01
C ALA A 6 -51.01 -21.42 42.59
N LEU A 7 -50.25 -22.22 43.34
CA LEU A 7 -48.86 -22.55 43.00
C LEU A 7 -48.76 -23.26 41.66
N VAL A 8 -49.64 -24.23 41.38
CA VAL A 8 -49.68 -24.94 40.10
C VAL A 8 -50.00 -23.96 38.96
N THR A 9 -51.00 -23.10 39.12
CA THR A 9 -51.39 -22.16 38.06
C THR A 9 -50.28 -21.15 37.75
N ILE A 10 -49.66 -20.57 38.77
CA ILE A 10 -48.57 -19.58 38.64
C ILE A 10 -47.32 -20.23 38.04
N SER A 11 -47.03 -21.48 38.40
CA SER A 11 -45.94 -22.27 37.80
C SER A 11 -46.18 -22.58 36.33
N ILE A 12 -47.41 -22.93 35.95
CA ILE A 12 -47.79 -23.15 34.54
C ILE A 12 -47.66 -21.84 33.76
N ILE A 13 -48.11 -20.72 34.32
CA ILE A 13 -47.96 -19.40 33.68
C ILE A 13 -46.48 -19.07 33.48
N ALA A 14 -45.63 -19.24 34.50
CA ALA A 14 -44.19 -19.04 34.39
C ALA A 14 -43.55 -19.92 33.31
N LEU A 15 -43.92 -21.20 33.26
CA LEU A 15 -43.44 -22.15 32.25
C LEU A 15 -43.86 -21.74 30.84
N VAL A 16 -45.15 -21.43 30.64
CA VAL A 16 -45.68 -20.99 29.34
C VAL A 16 -44.98 -19.70 28.92
N LEU A 17 -44.84 -18.73 29.81
CA LEU A 17 -44.17 -17.47 29.51
C LEU A 17 -42.69 -17.65 29.15
N SER A 18 -42.01 -18.67 29.70
CA SER A 18 -40.60 -18.98 29.40
C SER A 18 -40.39 -19.72 28.07
N LEU A 19 -41.46 -20.27 27.50
CA LEU A 19 -41.42 -21.10 26.28
C LEU A 19 -42.06 -20.42 25.07
N VAL A 20 -42.91 -19.41 25.29
CA VAL A 20 -43.66 -18.71 24.23
C VAL A 20 -42.83 -17.57 23.64
N LYS A 21 -42.89 -17.42 22.31
CA LYS A 21 -42.20 -16.35 21.55
C LYS A 21 -40.69 -16.29 21.82
N ILE A 22 -40.06 -17.46 21.86
CA ILE A 22 -38.61 -17.56 21.73
C ILE A 22 -38.26 -17.28 20.26
N GLU A 23 -37.49 -16.24 20.02
CA GLU A 23 -37.08 -15.81 18.68
C GLU A 23 -35.64 -16.26 18.40
N ASP A 24 -35.36 -16.58 17.14
CA ASP A 24 -33.97 -16.74 16.69
C ASP A 24 -33.35 -15.35 16.55
N VAL A 25 -32.35 -15.07 17.38
CA VAL A 25 -31.59 -13.82 17.36
C VAL A 25 -30.23 -14.10 16.76
N THR A 26 -29.93 -13.39 15.68
CA THR A 26 -28.61 -13.39 15.05
C THR A 26 -27.72 -12.42 15.83
N LEU A 27 -26.63 -12.93 16.40
CA LEU A 27 -25.62 -12.10 17.04
C LEU A 27 -24.81 -11.32 16.00
N PRO A 28 -24.19 -10.18 16.37
CA PRO A 28 -23.24 -9.51 15.50
C PRO A 28 -22.13 -10.47 15.04
N PRO A 29 -21.59 -10.26 13.84
CA PRO A 29 -20.46 -11.02 13.34
C PRO A 29 -19.23 -10.92 14.26
N ALA A 30 -18.38 -11.93 14.22
CA ALA A 30 -17.13 -11.88 14.96
C ALA A 30 -16.10 -11.05 14.19
N VAL A 31 -15.45 -10.09 14.86
CA VAL A 31 -14.35 -9.34 14.23
C VAL A 31 -13.14 -10.25 14.02
N LYS A 32 -12.61 -10.29 12.80
CA LYS A 32 -11.34 -10.92 12.41
C LYS A 32 -10.27 -9.85 12.22
N TYR A 33 -9.01 -10.27 12.28
CA TYR A 33 -7.85 -9.39 12.11
C TYR A 33 -6.88 -10.00 11.11
N GLY A 34 -6.02 -9.17 10.52
CA GLY A 34 -4.89 -9.59 9.70
C GLY A 34 -3.78 -8.54 9.73
N MET A 35 -2.53 -8.96 9.59
CA MET A 35 -1.39 -8.04 9.58
C MET A 35 -0.54 -8.22 8.32
N VAL A 36 -0.07 -7.10 7.77
CA VAL A 36 0.84 -7.09 6.62
C VAL A 36 1.99 -6.15 6.90
N PHE A 37 3.22 -6.67 6.78
CA PHE A 37 4.41 -5.85 6.67
C PHE A 37 4.67 -5.49 5.20
N ASP A 38 4.73 -4.19 4.94
CA ASP A 38 5.29 -3.63 3.70
C ASP A 38 6.79 -3.46 3.87
N ALA A 39 7.57 -4.39 3.32
CA ALA A 39 9.02 -4.33 3.32
C ALA A 39 9.54 -3.63 2.05
N GLY A 40 9.36 -2.31 2.03
CA GLY A 40 9.82 -1.40 0.99
C GLY A 40 11.35 -1.29 0.88
N SER A 41 11.82 -0.70 -0.21
CA SER A 41 13.27 -0.45 -0.43
C SER A 41 13.88 0.56 0.56
N SER A 42 13.11 1.56 0.98
CA SER A 42 13.60 2.64 1.84
C SER A 42 13.26 2.45 3.32
N HIS A 43 12.14 1.79 3.63
CA HIS A 43 11.61 1.61 4.98
C HIS A 43 10.73 0.37 5.04
N THR A 44 10.31 -0.02 6.23
CA THR A 44 9.33 -1.09 6.44
C THR A 44 8.20 -0.57 7.32
N SER A 45 6.95 -0.92 7.02
CA SER A 45 5.79 -0.52 7.81
C SER A 45 4.86 -1.69 8.06
N LEU A 46 4.30 -1.77 9.26
CA LEU A 46 3.27 -2.75 9.65
C LEU A 46 1.89 -2.13 9.58
N PHE A 47 0.96 -2.81 8.94
CA PHE A 47 -0.46 -2.48 8.95
C PHE A 47 -1.27 -3.59 9.61
N VAL A 48 -2.17 -3.21 10.53
CA VAL A 48 -3.15 -4.11 11.13
C VAL A 48 -4.52 -3.74 10.59
N TYR A 49 -5.21 -4.76 10.08
CA TYR A 49 -6.53 -4.65 9.49
C TYR A 49 -7.54 -5.47 10.29
N GLU A 50 -8.80 -5.06 10.25
CA GLU A 50 -9.93 -5.81 10.80
C GLU A 50 -11.11 -5.85 9.82
N TRP A 51 -11.94 -6.89 9.93
CA TRP A 51 -13.17 -7.05 9.16
C TRP A 51 -14.15 -7.96 9.90
N ASP A 52 -15.43 -7.87 9.56
CA ASP A 52 -16.46 -8.76 10.10
C ASP A 52 -16.36 -10.18 9.50
N SER A 53 -16.66 -11.21 10.30
CA SER A 53 -16.49 -12.60 9.86
C SER A 53 -17.45 -13.03 8.76
N ASP A 54 -18.62 -12.40 8.68
CA ASP A 54 -19.50 -12.50 7.52
C ASP A 54 -18.98 -11.56 6.43
N LYS A 55 -18.90 -12.09 5.22
CA LYS A 55 -18.27 -11.41 4.09
C LYS A 55 -19.28 -11.07 3.04
N GLU A 56 -18.98 -10.03 2.27
CA GLU A 56 -19.78 -9.64 1.12
C GLU A 56 -19.25 -10.40 -0.10
N ASN A 57 -20.01 -11.39 -0.59
CA ASN A 57 -19.63 -12.24 -1.72
C ASN A 57 -18.18 -12.76 -1.60
N ASP A 58 -17.89 -13.38 -0.46
CA ASP A 58 -16.59 -13.96 -0.05
C ASP A 58 -15.45 -12.96 0.22
N THR A 59 -15.62 -11.67 -0.11
CA THR A 59 -14.63 -10.63 0.18
C THR A 59 -14.99 -9.86 1.46
N GLY A 60 -14.01 -9.66 2.34
CA GLY A 60 -14.19 -8.88 3.57
C GLY A 60 -14.35 -7.38 3.29
N VAL A 61 -15.10 -6.68 4.13
CA VAL A 61 -15.06 -5.21 4.20
C VAL A 61 -14.06 -4.84 5.28
N VAL A 62 -12.87 -4.44 4.84
CA VAL A 62 -11.68 -4.28 5.67
C VAL A 62 -11.47 -2.82 6.10
N SER A 63 -11.15 -2.60 7.37
CA SER A 63 -10.70 -1.31 7.90
C SER A 63 -9.27 -1.42 8.46
N GLN A 64 -8.53 -0.31 8.44
CA GLN A 64 -7.20 -0.23 9.05
C GLN A 64 -7.29 0.24 10.50
N THR A 65 -6.75 -0.55 11.43
CA THR A 65 -6.78 -0.26 12.87
C THR A 65 -5.46 0.32 13.37
N LEU A 66 -4.32 -0.08 12.77
CA LEU A 66 -2.99 0.38 13.15
C LEU A 66 -2.09 0.53 11.93
N SER A 67 -1.23 1.54 11.95
CA SER A 67 -0.03 1.64 11.11
C SER A 67 1.17 1.90 12.02
N CYS A 68 2.31 1.24 11.75
CA CYS A 68 3.56 1.41 12.49
C CYS A 68 4.74 1.40 11.54
N ASP A 69 5.48 2.51 11.48
CA ASP A 69 6.73 2.59 10.72
C ASP A 69 7.88 2.00 11.54
N VAL A 70 8.56 1.01 10.98
CA VAL A 70 9.75 0.39 11.55
C VAL A 70 10.91 1.39 11.50
N GLN A 71 11.65 1.48 12.61
CA GLN A 71 12.83 2.33 12.67
C GLN A 71 13.96 1.74 11.81
N GLY A 72 14.58 2.57 10.98
CA GLY A 72 15.69 2.17 10.13
C GLY A 72 15.33 2.10 8.66
N GLN A 73 16.18 1.39 7.89
CA GLN A 73 16.03 1.24 6.45
C GLN A 73 15.22 -0.03 6.11
N GLY A 74 14.83 -0.17 4.84
CA GLY A 74 14.18 -1.38 4.34
C GLY A 74 15.02 -2.63 4.57
N ILE A 75 14.37 -3.80 4.67
CA ILE A 75 15.04 -5.04 5.10
C ILE A 75 16.22 -5.47 4.20
N SER A 76 16.23 -5.07 2.92
CA SER A 76 17.33 -5.35 1.99
C SER A 76 18.64 -4.68 2.38
N SER A 77 18.61 -3.63 3.19
CA SER A 77 19.80 -2.95 3.72
C SER A 77 20.62 -3.83 4.68
N TYR A 78 19.99 -4.86 5.26
CA TYR A 78 20.61 -5.78 6.21
C TYR A 78 21.25 -7.00 5.52
N ALA A 79 21.53 -6.95 4.21
CA ALA A 79 22.15 -8.05 3.48
C ALA A 79 23.45 -8.59 4.11
N ASN A 80 24.23 -7.71 4.76
CA ASN A 80 25.48 -8.07 5.45
C ASN A 80 25.29 -8.41 6.94
N ASP A 81 24.11 -8.19 7.50
CA ASP A 81 23.76 -8.52 8.88
C ASP A 81 22.27 -8.93 8.98
N PRO A 82 21.88 -10.10 8.41
CA PRO A 82 20.48 -10.48 8.25
C PRO A 82 19.68 -10.54 9.56
N SER A 83 20.35 -10.81 10.68
CA SER A 83 19.72 -10.88 12.01
C SER A 83 18.99 -9.57 12.38
N LYS A 84 19.57 -8.43 12.02
CA LYS A 84 18.98 -7.10 12.26
C LYS A 84 17.70 -6.86 11.47
N ALA A 85 17.50 -7.55 10.34
CA ALA A 85 16.26 -7.42 9.58
C ALA A 85 15.08 -7.93 10.41
N GLY A 86 15.21 -9.09 11.05
CA GLY A 86 14.19 -9.63 11.95
C GLY A 86 13.99 -8.75 13.18
N ASP A 87 15.08 -8.39 13.86
CA ASP A 87 15.02 -7.58 15.09
C ASP A 87 14.35 -6.23 14.89
N SER A 88 14.51 -5.61 13.71
CA SER A 88 13.86 -4.33 13.40
C SER A 88 12.32 -4.38 13.49
N LEU A 89 11.71 -5.56 13.29
CA LEU A 89 10.24 -5.71 13.22
C LEU A 89 9.58 -5.81 14.59
N ARG A 90 10.36 -6.12 15.64
CA ARG A 90 9.85 -6.45 16.99
C ARG A 90 9.02 -5.33 17.59
N GLU A 91 9.46 -4.09 17.48
CA GLU A 91 8.75 -2.94 18.06
C GLU A 91 7.33 -2.80 17.48
N CYS A 92 7.17 -2.96 16.17
CA CYS A 92 5.86 -2.87 15.52
C CYS A 92 4.98 -4.09 15.84
N LEU A 93 5.56 -5.29 15.93
CA LEU A 93 4.84 -6.48 16.38
C LEU A 93 4.29 -6.30 17.81
N ASP A 94 5.11 -5.79 18.73
CA ASP A 94 4.69 -5.52 20.11
C ASP A 94 3.55 -4.50 20.18
N LYS A 95 3.56 -3.47 19.32
CA LYS A 95 2.46 -2.50 19.20
C LYS A 95 1.20 -3.15 18.65
N ALA A 96 1.31 -4.01 17.64
CA ALA A 96 0.16 -4.71 17.06
C ALA A 96 -0.52 -5.66 18.05
N LEU A 97 0.24 -6.39 18.87
CA LEU A 97 -0.32 -7.27 19.90
C LEU A 97 -1.06 -6.52 21.02
N LYS A 98 -0.80 -5.22 21.23
CA LYS A 98 -1.57 -4.39 22.16
C LYS A 98 -2.95 -4.02 21.60
N VAL A 99 -3.10 -3.99 20.28
CA VAL A 99 -4.36 -3.67 19.59
C VAL A 99 -5.23 -4.92 19.42
N VAL A 100 -4.62 -6.07 19.11
CA VAL A 100 -5.35 -7.32 18.90
C VAL A 100 -5.69 -8.01 20.24
N PRO A 101 -6.97 -8.38 20.48
CA PRO A 101 -7.38 -9.10 21.69
C PRO A 101 -6.58 -10.40 21.90
N ALA A 102 -6.06 -10.62 23.12
CA ALA A 102 -5.18 -11.76 23.45
C ALA A 102 -5.76 -13.12 23.04
N ALA A 103 -7.07 -13.31 23.18
CA ALA A 103 -7.76 -14.55 22.80
C ALA A 103 -7.75 -14.84 21.28
N LYS A 104 -7.50 -13.82 20.45
CA LYS A 104 -7.51 -13.92 18.97
C LYS A 104 -6.10 -13.94 18.36
N GLN A 105 -5.06 -13.52 19.09
CA GLN A 105 -3.72 -13.26 18.53
C GLN A 105 -3.17 -14.45 17.74
N ARG A 106 -3.29 -15.68 18.26
CA ARG A 106 -2.77 -16.90 17.62
C ARG A 106 -3.42 -17.22 16.28
N ASP A 107 -4.62 -16.72 16.03
CA ASP A 107 -5.36 -16.94 14.80
C ASP A 107 -5.15 -15.82 13.78
N VAL A 108 -4.52 -14.72 14.18
CA VAL A 108 -4.29 -13.56 13.28
C VAL A 108 -3.22 -13.91 12.26
N PRO A 109 -3.55 -13.96 10.96
CA PRO A 109 -2.57 -14.21 9.92
C PRO A 109 -1.65 -12.99 9.76
N VAL A 110 -0.35 -13.25 9.73
CA VAL A 110 0.68 -12.23 9.53
C VAL A 110 1.51 -12.57 8.31
N TYR A 111 1.63 -11.60 7.41
CA TYR A 111 2.40 -11.70 6.17
C TYR A 111 3.46 -10.61 6.12
N LEU A 112 4.58 -10.90 5.46
CA LEU A 112 5.52 -9.89 5.02
C LEU A 112 5.69 -9.96 3.51
N GLY A 113 5.40 -8.85 2.84
CA GLY A 113 5.68 -8.70 1.42
C GLY A 113 6.81 -7.71 1.23
N ALA A 114 7.89 -8.16 0.59
CA ALA A 114 8.99 -7.30 0.21
C ALA A 114 8.91 -6.91 -1.26
N THR A 115 9.27 -5.67 -1.57
CA THR A 115 9.10 -5.10 -2.92
C THR A 115 10.43 -4.96 -3.65
N ALA A 116 10.62 -3.92 -4.47
CA ALA A 116 11.77 -3.74 -5.35
C ALA A 116 13.14 -3.80 -4.65
N GLY A 117 13.26 -3.39 -3.38
CA GLY A 117 14.55 -3.46 -2.66
C GLY A 117 15.06 -4.90 -2.53
N MET A 118 14.17 -5.83 -2.17
CA MET A 118 14.52 -7.25 -2.10
C MET A 118 14.60 -7.90 -3.48
N ARG A 119 13.85 -7.41 -4.49
CA ARG A 119 14.04 -7.84 -5.89
C ARG A 119 15.46 -7.54 -6.37
N LEU A 120 15.95 -6.32 -6.12
CA LEU A 120 17.34 -5.92 -6.44
C LEU A 120 18.37 -6.73 -5.65
N LEU A 121 18.15 -6.94 -4.34
CA LEU A 121 19.06 -7.77 -3.54
C LEU A 121 19.11 -9.21 -4.07
N ARG A 122 17.96 -9.81 -4.42
CA ARG A 122 17.90 -11.17 -4.96
C ARG A 122 18.63 -11.30 -6.30
N GLU A 123 18.52 -10.29 -7.16
CA GLU A 123 19.24 -10.24 -8.44
C GLU A 123 20.76 -10.12 -8.22
N GLN A 124 21.18 -9.33 -7.22
CA GLN A 124 22.59 -9.15 -6.90
C GLN A 124 23.21 -10.34 -6.16
N ASN A 125 22.50 -10.90 -5.18
CA ASN A 125 22.92 -11.98 -4.32
C ASN A 125 21.69 -12.69 -3.73
N SER A 126 21.22 -13.73 -4.42
CA SER A 126 20.07 -14.52 -4.01
C SER A 126 20.21 -15.12 -2.61
N SER A 127 21.40 -15.62 -2.25
CA SER A 127 21.64 -16.20 -0.92
C SER A 127 21.50 -15.17 0.19
N ALA A 128 21.89 -13.91 -0.03
CA ALA A 128 21.72 -12.86 0.97
C ALA A 128 20.24 -12.48 1.12
N ALA A 129 19.49 -12.42 0.01
CA ALA A 129 18.04 -12.20 0.05
C ALA A 129 17.32 -13.31 0.84
N ASP A 130 17.67 -14.57 0.60
CA ASP A 130 17.07 -15.72 1.30
C ASP A 130 17.40 -15.71 2.80
N GLN A 131 18.63 -15.34 3.18
CA GLN A 131 19.02 -15.20 4.59
C GLN A 131 18.24 -14.09 5.31
N VAL A 132 18.04 -12.94 4.67
CA VAL A 132 17.22 -11.84 5.21
C VAL A 132 15.78 -12.31 5.44
N LEU A 133 15.16 -12.98 4.46
CA LEU A 133 13.81 -13.51 4.62
C LEU A 133 13.72 -14.60 5.70
N ALA A 134 14.76 -15.42 5.86
CA ALA A 134 14.83 -16.45 6.88
C ALA A 134 14.89 -15.88 8.31
N GLU A 135 15.72 -14.87 8.57
CA GLU A 135 15.79 -14.22 9.89
C GLU A 135 14.52 -13.41 10.22
N VAL A 136 13.89 -12.81 9.21
CA VAL A 136 12.55 -12.23 9.34
C VAL A 136 11.52 -13.29 9.74
N ALA A 137 11.47 -14.41 9.02
CA ALA A 137 10.55 -15.50 9.29
C ALA A 137 10.74 -16.08 10.70
N LYS A 138 12.00 -16.28 11.11
CA LYS A 138 12.36 -16.74 12.46
C LYS A 138 11.85 -15.79 13.52
N THR A 139 12.06 -14.47 13.35
CA THR A 139 11.56 -13.48 14.32
C THR A 139 10.04 -13.48 14.39
N MET A 140 9.34 -13.55 13.27
CA MET A 140 7.87 -13.62 13.24
C MET A 140 7.32 -14.85 13.96
N GLN A 141 8.00 -15.98 13.86
CA GLN A 141 7.60 -17.25 14.50
C GLN A 141 7.74 -17.24 16.02
N GLU A 142 8.47 -16.28 16.60
CA GLU A 142 8.56 -16.11 18.06
C GLU A 142 7.29 -15.47 18.66
N TYR A 143 6.48 -14.82 17.83
CA TYR A 143 5.28 -14.11 18.25
C TYR A 143 4.04 -15.03 18.25
N PRO A 144 3.05 -14.81 19.12
CA PRO A 144 1.81 -15.59 19.20
C PRO A 144 0.83 -15.25 18.08
N VAL A 145 1.26 -15.37 16.83
CA VAL A 145 0.49 -15.04 15.62
C VAL A 145 0.55 -16.19 14.61
N ALA A 146 -0.41 -16.25 13.68
CA ALA A 146 -0.39 -17.21 12.60
C ALA A 146 0.49 -16.70 11.45
N PHE A 147 1.81 -16.77 11.59
CA PHE A 147 2.73 -16.37 10.51
C PHE A 147 2.50 -17.23 9.25
N LYS A 148 2.23 -16.57 8.12
CA LYS A 148 1.89 -17.23 6.85
C LYS A 148 3.02 -17.19 5.83
N GLY A 149 4.01 -16.33 6.01
CA GLY A 149 5.20 -16.30 5.17
C GLY A 149 5.75 -14.90 4.96
N ALA A 150 7.03 -14.87 4.57
CA ALA A 150 7.73 -13.69 4.08
C ALA A 150 8.10 -13.95 2.61
N GLN A 151 7.64 -13.10 1.70
CA GLN A 151 7.82 -13.30 0.26
C GLN A 151 8.22 -12.00 -0.43
N ILE A 152 8.89 -12.13 -1.58
CA ILE A 152 9.19 -11.01 -2.46
C ILE A 152 8.09 -10.94 -3.52
N LEU A 153 7.28 -9.89 -3.49
CA LEU A 153 6.21 -9.68 -4.46
C LEU A 153 6.79 -9.50 -5.87
N THR A 154 6.05 -9.97 -6.87
CA THR A 154 6.30 -9.52 -8.24
C THR A 154 5.95 -8.05 -8.37
N GLY A 155 6.45 -7.41 -9.42
CA GLY A 155 6.15 -6.01 -9.66
C GLY A 155 4.67 -5.79 -10.03
N GLU A 156 4.11 -6.74 -10.75
CA GLU A 156 2.72 -6.81 -11.18
C GLU A 156 1.79 -7.02 -9.98
N GLU A 157 2.17 -7.87 -9.01
CA GLU A 157 1.44 -8.02 -7.74
C GLU A 157 1.40 -6.69 -6.97
N GLU A 158 2.55 -6.05 -6.78
CA GLU A 158 2.65 -4.76 -6.09
C GLU A 158 1.76 -3.69 -6.76
N GLY A 159 1.81 -3.61 -8.09
CA GLY A 159 0.97 -2.70 -8.88
C GLY A 159 -0.52 -3.03 -8.82
N ALA A 160 -0.90 -4.30 -8.92
CA ALA A 160 -2.30 -4.74 -8.89
C ALA A 160 -2.92 -4.53 -7.51
N TYR A 161 -2.19 -4.87 -6.44
CA TYR A 161 -2.68 -4.67 -5.08
C TYR A 161 -2.79 -3.18 -4.72
N GLY A 162 -1.87 -2.32 -5.19
CA GLY A 162 -2.02 -0.87 -5.07
C GLY A 162 -3.29 -0.34 -5.75
N TRP A 163 -3.61 -0.86 -6.94
CA TRP A 163 -4.84 -0.56 -7.65
C TRP A 163 -6.10 -1.01 -6.91
N ILE A 164 -6.08 -2.21 -6.31
CA ILE A 164 -7.18 -2.70 -5.48
C ILE A 164 -7.39 -1.79 -4.28
N THR A 165 -6.31 -1.40 -3.57
CA THR A 165 -6.40 -0.49 -2.41
C THR A 165 -7.10 0.82 -2.76
N ILE A 166 -6.69 1.48 -3.86
CA ILE A 166 -7.28 2.76 -4.28
C ILE A 166 -8.78 2.62 -4.51
N ASN A 167 -9.17 1.64 -5.33
CA ASN A 167 -10.55 1.45 -5.73
C ASN A 167 -11.43 0.95 -4.58
N TYR A 168 -10.86 0.21 -3.63
CA TYR A 168 -11.55 -0.15 -2.40
C TYR A 168 -11.81 1.08 -1.52
N LEU A 169 -10.78 1.91 -1.27
CA LEU A 169 -10.89 3.10 -0.41
C LEU A 169 -11.78 4.22 -0.99
N LEU A 170 -12.08 4.16 -2.29
CA LEU A 170 -13.01 5.05 -2.98
C LEU A 170 -14.44 4.50 -3.05
N ASP A 171 -14.73 3.39 -2.36
CA ASP A 171 -15.98 2.65 -2.44
C ASP A 171 -16.33 2.21 -3.87
N SER A 172 -15.35 1.97 -4.76
CA SER A 172 -15.61 1.67 -6.18
C SER A 172 -15.99 0.20 -6.44
N PHE A 173 -15.66 -0.71 -5.53
CA PHE A 173 -16.04 -2.13 -5.64
C PHE A 173 -17.36 -2.46 -4.95
N THR A 174 -17.56 -1.92 -3.75
CA THR A 174 -18.73 -2.16 -2.91
C THR A 174 -19.02 -0.94 -2.05
N LYS A 175 -20.29 -0.67 -1.78
CA LYS A 175 -20.73 0.43 -0.91
C LYS A 175 -22.00 0.07 -0.15
N TYR A 176 -22.06 0.41 1.13
CA TYR A 176 -23.28 0.20 1.91
C TYR A 176 -24.36 1.19 1.49
N SER A 177 -25.56 0.70 1.18
CA SER A 177 -26.74 1.51 0.88
C SER A 177 -27.66 1.57 2.10
N PRO A 178 -27.73 2.70 2.82
CA PRO A 178 -28.64 2.85 3.95
C PRO A 178 -30.11 2.66 3.55
N LYS A 179 -30.47 3.00 2.30
CA LYS A 179 -31.83 2.82 1.80
C LYS A 179 -32.17 1.35 1.59
N ALA A 180 -31.25 0.58 1.03
CA ALA A 180 -31.45 -0.84 0.75
C ALA A 180 -31.07 -1.75 1.94
N HIS A 181 -30.42 -1.20 2.97
CA HIS A 181 -29.88 -1.93 4.12
C HIS A 181 -28.96 -3.10 3.70
N THR A 182 -28.18 -2.90 2.63
CA THR A 182 -27.27 -3.91 2.07
C THR A 182 -26.12 -3.25 1.33
N TRP A 183 -25.04 -4.00 1.12
CA TRP A 183 -23.97 -3.65 0.21
C TRP A 183 -24.46 -3.71 -1.24
N VAL A 184 -24.03 -2.74 -2.05
CA VAL A 184 -24.35 -2.65 -3.47
C VAL A 184 -23.10 -2.39 -4.28
N ARG A 185 -23.07 -2.89 -5.52
CA ARG A 185 -22.03 -2.58 -6.49
C ARG A 185 -22.24 -1.17 -7.08
N PRO A 186 -21.26 -0.27 -6.99
CA PRO A 186 -21.27 1.03 -7.68
C PRO A 186 -21.06 0.89 -9.20
N GLU A 187 -21.36 1.96 -9.95
CA GLU A 187 -21.15 2.00 -11.40
C GLU A 187 -19.66 1.89 -11.78
N ALA A 188 -19.37 1.12 -12.84
CA ALA A 188 -18.00 0.81 -13.28
C ALA A 188 -17.18 2.04 -13.72
N ALA A 189 -17.82 3.15 -14.06
CA ALA A 189 -17.16 4.41 -14.43
C ALA A 189 -16.33 5.02 -13.28
N ASN A 190 -16.49 4.53 -12.05
CA ASN A 190 -15.79 5.01 -10.86
C ASN A 190 -14.50 4.24 -10.55
N ILE A 191 -14.00 3.43 -11.48
CA ILE A 191 -12.77 2.66 -11.30
C ILE A 191 -11.58 3.47 -11.82
N LEU A 192 -10.63 3.79 -10.94
CA LEU A 192 -9.46 4.61 -11.22
C LEU A 192 -8.22 3.74 -11.46
N GLY A 193 -7.31 4.23 -12.29
CA GLY A 193 -5.95 3.72 -12.40
C GLY A 193 -5.07 4.12 -11.21
N ALA A 194 -3.93 3.45 -11.07
CA ALA A 194 -2.98 3.61 -9.99
C ALA A 194 -1.58 3.86 -10.55
N LEU A 195 -0.90 4.88 -10.03
CA LEU A 195 0.49 5.21 -10.34
C LEU A 195 1.27 5.25 -9.01
N ASP A 196 2.18 4.30 -8.83
CA ASP A 196 3.04 4.23 -7.66
C ASP A 196 4.48 4.55 -8.05
N LEU A 197 5.13 5.45 -7.32
CA LEU A 197 6.55 5.73 -7.45
C LEU A 197 7.24 5.44 -6.11
N GLY A 198 7.90 4.29 -6.06
CA GLY A 198 8.72 3.86 -4.93
C GLY A 198 10.18 4.31 -5.03
N GLY A 199 11.01 3.82 -4.11
CA GLY A 199 12.45 4.09 -4.11
C GLY A 199 13.19 3.35 -5.23
N ALA A 200 12.81 2.11 -5.54
CA ALA A 200 13.53 1.24 -6.47
C ALA A 200 12.74 0.80 -7.72
N SER A 201 11.41 0.95 -7.73
CA SER A 201 10.58 0.74 -8.92
C SER A 201 9.45 1.78 -8.99
N THR A 202 8.77 1.81 -10.14
CA THR A 202 7.52 2.54 -10.35
C THR A 202 6.53 1.64 -11.06
N GLN A 203 5.25 1.76 -10.74
CA GLN A 203 4.18 0.92 -11.24
C GLN A 203 3.08 1.76 -11.87
N ILE A 204 2.45 1.17 -12.89
CA ILE A 204 1.22 1.67 -13.50
C ILE A 204 0.23 0.50 -13.59
N SER A 205 -1.00 0.73 -13.15
CA SER A 205 -2.07 -0.27 -13.19
C SER A 205 -3.40 0.39 -13.53
N PHE A 206 -4.13 -0.13 -14.51
CA PHE A 206 -5.45 0.37 -14.88
C PHE A 206 -6.24 -0.63 -15.71
N MET A 207 -7.55 -0.39 -15.82
CA MET A 207 -8.44 -1.17 -16.68
C MET A 207 -8.50 -0.50 -18.06
N PRO A 208 -7.91 -1.08 -19.12
CA PRO A 208 -7.91 -0.47 -20.45
C PRO A 208 -9.30 -0.52 -21.11
N GLU A 209 -9.55 0.40 -22.05
CA GLU A 209 -10.76 0.35 -22.89
C GLU A 209 -10.58 -0.59 -24.10
N GLY A 210 -11.61 -1.38 -24.41
CA GLY A 210 -11.65 -2.25 -25.59
C GLY A 210 -11.48 -3.75 -25.30
N SER A 211 -12.00 -4.58 -26.21
CA SER A 211 -12.09 -6.05 -26.06
C SER A 211 -10.95 -6.84 -26.71
N ALA A 212 -9.99 -6.16 -27.35
CA ALA A 212 -9.03 -6.80 -28.26
C ALA A 212 -7.59 -6.56 -27.83
N LEU A 213 -7.11 -7.27 -26.82
CA LEU A 213 -5.68 -7.35 -26.53
C LEU A 213 -5.29 -8.80 -26.27
N ASN A 214 -4.15 -9.22 -26.82
CA ASN A 214 -3.58 -10.56 -26.60
C ASN A 214 -3.16 -10.67 -25.13
N TRP A 215 -4.07 -11.13 -24.27
CA TRP A 215 -3.93 -11.11 -22.81
C TRP A 215 -3.03 -12.23 -22.26
N THR A 216 -1.75 -12.23 -22.59
CA THR A 216 -0.76 -13.01 -21.82
C THR A 216 -0.30 -12.29 -20.55
N GLU A 217 -0.53 -10.97 -20.45
CA GLU A 217 -0.01 -10.11 -19.37
C GLU A 217 -1.11 -9.48 -18.48
N ALA A 218 -2.38 -9.87 -18.65
CA ALA A 218 -3.46 -9.38 -17.78
C ALA A 218 -3.30 -9.91 -16.35
N SER A 219 -3.44 -9.02 -15.37
CA SER A 219 -3.69 -9.45 -13.99
C SER A 219 -5.18 -9.61 -13.78
N LYS A 220 -5.60 -10.80 -13.32
CA LYS A 220 -7.00 -11.15 -13.12
C LYS A 220 -7.29 -11.45 -11.66
N PHE A 221 -8.34 -10.87 -11.12
CA PHE A 221 -8.80 -11.17 -9.75
C PHE A 221 -10.31 -11.01 -9.62
N THR A 222 -10.86 -11.64 -8.59
CA THR A 222 -12.28 -11.58 -8.24
C THR A 222 -12.44 -10.84 -6.93
N LEU A 223 -13.25 -9.79 -6.89
CA LEU A 223 -13.55 -9.02 -5.69
C LEU A 223 -15.07 -8.80 -5.60
N TYR A 224 -15.64 -9.10 -4.45
CA TYR A 224 -17.07 -9.00 -4.17
C TYR A 224 -17.94 -9.71 -5.22
N GLY A 225 -17.48 -10.87 -5.71
CA GLY A 225 -18.16 -11.66 -6.75
C GLY A 225 -17.97 -11.18 -8.18
N TYR A 226 -17.14 -10.15 -8.43
CA TYR A 226 -16.91 -9.59 -9.76
C TYR A 226 -15.47 -9.77 -10.23
N ASN A 227 -15.31 -10.14 -11.50
CA ASN A 227 -14.00 -10.31 -12.12
C ASN A 227 -13.51 -8.98 -12.69
N TYR A 228 -12.22 -8.73 -12.50
CA TYR A 228 -11.50 -7.57 -13.02
C TYR A 228 -10.27 -8.05 -13.77
N ASP A 229 -10.13 -7.56 -15.00
CA ASP A 229 -8.95 -7.76 -15.84
C ASP A 229 -8.26 -6.39 -15.97
N ILE A 230 -7.03 -6.28 -15.45
CA ILE A 230 -6.27 -5.03 -15.49
C ILE A 230 -4.94 -5.22 -16.23
N TYR A 231 -4.50 -4.14 -16.86
CA TYR A 231 -3.10 -3.98 -17.23
C TYR A 231 -2.33 -3.54 -15.99
N THR A 232 -1.16 -4.15 -15.76
CA THR A 232 -0.22 -3.70 -14.74
C THR A 232 1.20 -3.94 -15.22
N HIS A 233 2.10 -3.00 -14.93
CA HIS A 233 3.51 -3.17 -15.20
C HIS A 233 4.36 -2.47 -14.14
N SER A 234 5.52 -3.05 -13.84
CA SER A 234 6.48 -2.54 -12.88
C SER A 234 7.84 -2.31 -13.52
N TYR A 235 8.27 -1.05 -13.57
CA TYR A 235 9.59 -0.68 -14.06
C TYR A 235 10.60 -0.72 -12.90
N LEU A 236 11.27 -1.86 -12.74
CA LEU A 236 12.40 -2.00 -11.81
C LEU A 236 13.54 -1.05 -12.22
N CYS A 237 14.28 -0.49 -11.25
CA CYS A 237 15.31 0.53 -11.46
C CYS A 237 14.81 1.92 -11.89
N TYR A 238 13.50 2.11 -11.98
CA TYR A 238 12.84 3.40 -12.26
C TYR A 238 12.13 3.98 -11.03
N GLY A 239 12.41 3.46 -9.83
CA GLY A 239 12.08 4.17 -8.59
C GLY A 239 13.01 5.37 -8.37
N GLN A 240 12.58 6.34 -7.57
CA GLN A 240 13.28 7.64 -7.47
C GLN A 240 14.74 7.52 -6.99
N ASN A 241 15.06 6.60 -6.07
CA ASN A 241 16.41 6.48 -5.51
C ASN A 241 17.36 5.82 -6.51
N GLU A 242 16.88 4.80 -7.22
CA GLU A 242 17.65 4.14 -8.27
C GLU A 242 17.80 5.02 -9.51
N MET A 243 16.79 5.82 -9.84
CA MET A 243 16.87 6.87 -10.87
C MET A 243 17.98 7.88 -10.55
N LEU A 244 18.03 8.39 -9.31
CA LEU A 244 19.07 9.34 -8.89
C LEU A 244 20.48 8.74 -9.02
N LYS A 245 20.66 7.47 -8.63
CA LYS A 245 21.94 6.76 -8.81
C LYS A 245 22.30 6.59 -10.28
N ARG A 246 21.34 6.22 -11.13
CA ARG A 246 21.52 6.08 -12.58
C ARG A 246 21.89 7.40 -13.23
N LEU A 247 21.23 8.50 -12.86
CA LEU A 247 21.54 9.84 -13.35
C LEU A 247 22.97 10.25 -12.96
N ALA A 248 23.33 10.10 -11.69
CA ALA A 248 24.69 10.42 -11.23
C ALA A 248 25.74 9.62 -12.00
N LYS A 249 25.52 8.31 -12.20
CA LYS A 249 26.42 7.46 -12.99
C LYS A 249 26.54 7.94 -14.43
N GLU A 250 25.43 8.29 -15.08
CA GLU A 250 25.40 8.77 -16.47
C GLU A 250 26.18 10.09 -16.65
N LEU A 251 26.14 10.98 -15.66
CA LEU A 251 26.89 12.23 -15.69
C LEU A 251 28.40 12.02 -15.49
N ILE A 252 28.80 11.04 -14.66
CA ILE A 252 30.21 10.75 -14.32
C ILE A 252 30.99 10.08 -15.47
N VAL A 253 30.36 9.82 -16.63
CA VAL A 253 30.98 9.10 -17.77
C VAL A 253 32.16 9.87 -18.41
N VAL A 254 32.33 11.17 -18.15
CA VAL A 254 33.45 11.97 -18.69
C VAL A 254 34.70 11.83 -17.81
N ARG A 255 35.75 11.19 -18.36
CA ARG A 255 37.06 11.02 -17.69
C ARG A 255 37.75 12.37 -17.47
N GLY A 256 38.34 12.55 -16.28
CA GLY A 256 39.51 13.42 -16.08
C GLY A 256 39.30 14.70 -15.28
N GLU A 257 38.07 15.02 -14.88
CA GLU A 257 37.79 16.22 -14.07
C GLU A 257 37.40 15.87 -12.62
N PRO A 258 37.92 16.60 -11.61
CA PRO A 258 37.62 16.37 -10.20
C PRO A 258 36.18 16.75 -9.80
N GLY A 259 35.50 17.54 -10.63
CA GLY A 259 34.11 17.93 -10.50
C GLY A 259 33.32 17.57 -11.75
N VAL A 260 32.07 17.12 -11.57
CA VAL A 260 31.14 16.79 -12.66
C VAL A 260 29.90 17.64 -12.53
N ASP A 261 29.56 18.33 -13.61
CA ASP A 261 28.37 19.17 -13.68
C ASP A 261 27.10 18.33 -13.50
N HIS A 262 26.29 18.72 -12.51
CA HIS A 262 24.97 18.15 -12.27
C HIS A 262 23.90 19.20 -12.58
N PRO A 263 23.30 19.16 -13.78
CA PRO A 263 22.39 20.23 -14.23
C PRO A 263 21.13 20.35 -13.37
N CYS A 264 20.66 19.25 -12.78
CA CYS A 264 19.48 19.25 -11.93
C CYS A 264 19.71 19.71 -10.49
N TYR A 265 20.96 19.77 -10.02
CA TYR A 265 21.22 20.22 -8.66
C TYR A 265 21.18 21.75 -8.61
N PRO A 266 20.76 22.33 -7.48
CA PRO A 266 20.73 23.78 -7.30
C PRO A 266 22.10 24.37 -7.58
N LYS A 267 22.13 25.57 -8.16
CA LYS A 267 23.40 26.24 -8.44
C LYS A 267 24.23 26.36 -7.15
N ASP A 268 25.51 26.02 -7.23
CA ASP A 268 26.49 26.07 -6.13
C ASP A 268 26.26 25.05 -5.00
N TYR A 269 25.40 24.05 -5.20
CA TYR A 269 25.30 22.86 -4.33
C TYR A 269 26.32 21.81 -4.77
N ASN A 270 27.08 21.24 -3.82
CA ASN A 270 28.05 20.19 -4.10
C ASN A 270 27.74 18.93 -3.29
N GLU A 271 27.78 17.76 -3.94
CA GLU A 271 27.61 16.47 -3.30
C GLU A 271 28.74 15.51 -3.71
N THR A 272 29.46 14.99 -2.72
CA THR A 272 30.52 14.00 -2.98
C THR A 272 29.93 12.59 -2.92
N VAL A 273 30.05 11.86 -4.02
CA VAL A 273 29.56 10.48 -4.14
C VAL A 273 30.73 9.49 -4.22
N SER A 274 30.57 8.34 -3.55
CA SER A 274 31.52 7.25 -3.65
C SER A 274 31.26 6.41 -4.89
N LEU A 275 32.29 6.16 -5.70
CA LEU A 275 32.18 5.34 -6.90
C LEU A 275 31.82 3.88 -6.58
N SER A 276 32.19 3.37 -5.40
CA SER A 276 31.81 2.01 -4.99
C SER A 276 30.32 1.86 -4.72
N SER A 277 29.61 2.96 -4.41
CA SER A 277 28.15 2.93 -4.17
C SER A 277 27.34 2.51 -5.40
N PHE A 278 27.86 2.74 -6.62
CA PHE A 278 27.20 2.29 -7.84
C PHE A 278 27.28 0.78 -8.06
N ARG A 279 28.18 0.08 -7.36
CA ARG A 279 28.28 -1.40 -7.41
C ARG A 279 27.27 -2.08 -6.49
N THR A 280 26.63 -1.35 -5.57
CA THR A 280 25.70 -1.90 -4.60
C THR A 280 24.28 -2.06 -5.15
N SER A 281 24.03 -1.71 -6.42
CA SER A 281 22.73 -1.86 -7.07
C SER A 281 22.88 -2.42 -8.49
N PRO A 282 22.11 -3.47 -8.86
CA PRO A 282 22.03 -3.95 -10.23
C PRO A 282 21.71 -2.85 -11.26
N CYS A 283 20.92 -1.84 -10.87
CA CYS A 283 20.50 -0.73 -11.72
C CYS A 283 21.66 0.12 -12.26
N THR A 284 22.78 0.11 -11.55
CA THR A 284 24.01 0.84 -11.89
C THR A 284 25.20 -0.09 -12.09
N ASN A 285 25.05 -1.40 -11.89
CA ASN A 285 26.14 -2.37 -12.01
C ASN A 285 26.37 -2.87 -13.44
N TRP A 286 25.64 -2.35 -14.43
CA TRP A 286 25.91 -2.65 -15.83
C TRP A 286 27.32 -2.17 -16.17
N SER A 287 28.20 -3.14 -16.39
CA SER A 287 29.61 -2.95 -16.73
C SER A 287 29.72 -2.12 -18.00
N SER A 288 29.92 -0.80 -17.84
CA SER A 288 30.34 0.05 -18.93
C SER A 288 31.84 -0.18 -19.13
N PRO A 289 32.30 -0.59 -20.32
CA PRO A 289 33.73 -0.74 -20.62
C PRO A 289 34.56 0.53 -20.37
N LEU A 290 33.89 1.69 -20.28
CA LEU A 290 34.51 3.00 -20.11
C LEU A 290 34.82 3.34 -18.65
N LEU A 291 34.14 2.71 -17.69
CA LEU A 291 34.25 2.96 -16.26
C LEU A 291 34.87 1.76 -15.54
N THR A 292 36.19 1.75 -15.42
CA THR A 292 36.83 1.10 -14.27
C THR A 292 36.48 1.96 -13.06
N LEU A 293 35.32 1.76 -12.46
CA LEU A 293 35.02 2.39 -11.16
C LEU A 293 36.12 1.90 -10.22
N GLY A 294 37.05 2.77 -9.85
CA GLY A 294 37.95 2.55 -8.72
C GLY A 294 37.22 2.85 -7.42
N ASP A 295 37.91 2.80 -6.29
CA ASP A 295 37.32 3.12 -4.97
C ASP A 295 37.42 4.62 -4.63
N GLY A 296 37.42 5.48 -5.66
CA GLY A 296 37.51 6.93 -5.52
C GLY A 296 36.16 7.59 -5.22
N THR A 297 36.21 8.91 -5.07
CA THR A 297 35.04 9.78 -4.92
C THR A 297 34.99 10.81 -6.03
N VAL A 298 33.79 11.26 -6.39
CA VAL A 298 33.58 12.34 -7.37
C VAL A 298 32.65 13.38 -6.75
N THR A 299 32.94 14.65 -7.00
CA THR A 299 32.06 15.76 -6.57
C THR A 299 31.12 16.13 -7.71
N LEU A 300 29.82 16.05 -7.45
CA LEU A 300 28.76 16.54 -8.33
C LEU A 300 28.51 18.01 -8.02
N GLU A 301 28.66 18.88 -9.01
CA GLU A 301 28.52 20.34 -8.86
C GLU A 301 27.21 20.83 -9.51
N GLY A 302 26.33 21.40 -8.71
CA GLY A 302 25.03 21.88 -9.16
C GLY A 302 25.13 23.12 -10.04
N ARG A 303 24.41 23.08 -11.17
CA ARG A 303 24.39 24.18 -12.15
C ARG A 303 23.07 24.96 -12.18
N GLY A 304 21.98 24.41 -11.62
CA GLY A 304 20.66 25.02 -11.72
C GLY A 304 20.18 25.18 -13.17
N ASP A 305 20.48 24.22 -14.03
CA ASP A 305 20.12 24.23 -15.45
C ASP A 305 18.88 23.35 -15.67
N ALA A 306 17.70 23.97 -15.68
CA ALA A 306 16.43 23.28 -15.88
C ALA A 306 16.39 22.51 -17.22
N SER A 307 16.92 23.10 -18.29
CA SER A 307 16.88 22.51 -19.63
C SER A 307 17.83 21.32 -19.75
N GLY A 308 19.06 21.47 -19.25
CA GLY A 308 20.04 20.40 -19.16
C GLY A 308 19.58 19.28 -18.24
N CYS A 309 18.86 19.60 -17.16
CA CYS A 309 18.29 18.61 -16.26
C CYS A 309 17.27 17.71 -16.97
N LEU A 310 16.29 18.31 -17.66
CA LEU A 310 15.31 17.57 -18.43
C LEU A 310 15.98 16.69 -19.51
N ALA A 311 16.97 17.25 -20.21
CA ALA A 311 17.72 16.50 -21.22
C ALA A 311 18.50 15.31 -20.63
N ALA A 312 19.13 15.47 -19.46
CA ALA A 312 19.85 14.40 -18.78
C ALA A 312 18.91 13.29 -18.30
N ILE A 313 17.73 13.66 -17.75
CA ILE A 313 16.71 12.70 -17.32
C ILE A 313 16.18 11.89 -18.50
N LYS A 314 15.89 12.52 -19.64
CA LYS A 314 15.39 11.82 -20.83
C LYS A 314 16.34 10.75 -21.36
N LYS A 315 17.66 10.88 -21.15
CA LYS A 315 18.65 9.87 -21.53
C LYS A 315 18.54 8.57 -20.74
N LEU A 316 17.88 8.58 -19.58
CA LEU A 316 17.68 7.39 -18.77
C LEU A 316 16.68 6.40 -19.39
N PHE A 317 15.93 6.81 -20.41
CA PHE A 317 14.88 6.02 -21.03
C PHE A 317 15.23 5.70 -22.49
N ASN A 318 15.04 4.44 -22.92
CA ASN A 318 15.15 4.11 -24.34
C ASN A 318 13.79 4.21 -25.04
N PHE A 319 13.36 5.42 -25.36
CA PHE A 319 12.12 5.64 -26.12
C PHE A 319 12.20 5.10 -27.56
N SER A 320 13.40 4.97 -28.13
CA SER A 320 13.59 4.50 -29.51
C SER A 320 13.21 3.03 -29.71
N ALA A 321 13.24 2.21 -28.64
CA ALA A 321 12.87 0.81 -28.67
C ALA A 321 11.40 0.57 -29.09
N CYS A 322 10.53 1.55 -28.90
CA CYS A 322 9.12 1.47 -29.28
C CYS A 322 8.85 1.78 -30.77
N GLY A 323 9.83 2.30 -31.51
CA GLY A 323 9.65 2.76 -32.89
C GLY A 323 8.49 3.77 -33.00
N HIS A 324 7.47 3.42 -33.79
CA HIS A 324 6.25 4.24 -33.97
C HIS A 324 5.02 3.66 -33.26
N SER A 325 5.19 2.64 -32.41
CA SER A 325 4.06 2.02 -31.70
C SER A 325 3.44 2.99 -30.70
N GLN A 326 2.11 3.11 -30.74
CA GLN A 326 1.36 3.90 -29.76
C GLN A 326 1.12 3.11 -28.47
N ASP A 327 1.07 1.77 -28.55
CA ASP A 327 0.86 0.90 -27.41
C ASP A 327 2.20 0.43 -26.80
N CYS A 328 3.11 1.38 -26.60
CA CYS A 328 4.45 1.13 -26.07
C CYS A 328 4.94 2.36 -25.29
N THR A 329 5.68 2.12 -24.20
CA THR A 329 6.23 3.18 -23.36
C THR A 329 7.67 3.53 -23.76
N PHE A 330 8.62 2.81 -23.17
CA PHE A 330 10.07 2.87 -23.34
C PHE A 330 10.63 1.47 -23.10
N ASP A 331 11.89 1.23 -23.49
CA ASP A 331 12.55 -0.08 -23.39
C ASP A 331 11.79 -1.21 -24.15
N GLY A 332 10.88 -0.85 -25.06
CA GLY A 332 10.08 -1.80 -25.84
C GLY A 332 8.91 -2.42 -25.08
N VAL A 333 8.56 -1.88 -23.91
CA VAL A 333 7.49 -2.40 -23.06
C VAL A 333 6.13 -2.01 -23.60
N TYR A 334 5.27 -3.01 -23.78
CA TYR A 334 3.88 -2.82 -24.17
C TYR A 334 3.08 -2.09 -23.09
N GLN A 335 2.26 -1.11 -23.49
CA GLN A 335 1.30 -0.46 -22.61
C GLN A 335 0.09 0.00 -23.43
N PRO A 336 -1.15 -0.34 -23.03
CA PRO A 336 -2.34 0.24 -23.64
C PRO A 336 -2.39 1.77 -23.49
N LEU A 337 -3.17 2.43 -24.32
CA LEU A 337 -3.48 3.85 -24.11
C LEU A 337 -4.10 4.07 -22.73
N VAL A 338 -3.61 5.09 -22.02
CA VAL A 338 -4.14 5.45 -20.70
C VAL A 338 -5.58 5.99 -20.84
N THR A 339 -6.51 5.41 -20.08
CA THR A 339 -7.93 5.78 -20.09
C THR A 339 -8.45 6.00 -18.67
N GLY A 340 -9.46 6.85 -18.53
CA GLY A 340 -10.04 7.18 -17.22
C GLY A 340 -9.15 8.07 -16.34
N GLN A 341 -9.50 8.11 -15.05
CA GLN A 341 -8.79 8.86 -14.02
C GLN A 341 -7.77 7.99 -13.29
N PHE A 342 -6.68 8.59 -12.80
CA PHE A 342 -5.59 7.92 -12.12
C PHE A 342 -5.31 8.58 -10.77
N ILE A 343 -4.99 7.78 -9.75
CA ILE A 343 -4.37 8.28 -8.53
C ILE A 343 -2.87 8.04 -8.58
N ALA A 344 -2.11 9.12 -8.42
CA ALA A 344 -0.66 9.09 -8.26
C ALA A 344 -0.29 9.31 -6.80
N PHE A 345 0.38 8.32 -6.20
CA PHE A 345 0.71 8.29 -4.77
C PHE A 345 2.20 8.05 -4.52
N SER A 346 2.58 7.84 -3.26
CA SER A 346 3.99 7.70 -2.86
C SER A 346 4.83 8.91 -3.30
N ALA A 347 5.99 8.69 -3.93
CA ALA A 347 6.89 9.78 -4.30
C ALA A 347 6.30 10.72 -5.37
N PHE A 348 5.29 10.30 -6.16
CA PHE A 348 4.56 11.25 -7.01
C PHE A 348 3.94 12.36 -6.16
N TYR A 349 3.20 11.97 -5.12
CA TYR A 349 2.52 12.91 -4.23
C TYR A 349 3.52 13.76 -3.43
N TYR A 350 4.53 13.16 -2.80
CA TYR A 350 5.44 13.91 -1.92
C TYR A 350 6.23 15.00 -2.65
N ASN A 351 6.77 14.68 -3.84
CA ASN A 351 7.52 15.67 -4.63
C ASN A 351 6.61 16.79 -5.14
N PHE A 352 5.42 16.47 -5.64
CA PHE A 352 4.49 17.50 -6.14
C PHE A 352 3.86 18.30 -5.00
N LYS A 353 3.64 17.69 -3.82
CA LYS A 353 3.11 18.40 -2.66
C LYS A 353 4.07 19.47 -2.17
N PHE A 354 5.38 19.16 -2.14
CA PHE A 354 6.41 20.14 -1.81
C PHE A 354 6.39 21.36 -2.74
N LEU A 355 6.19 21.14 -4.04
CA LEU A 355 6.09 22.21 -5.05
C LEU A 355 4.69 22.85 -5.15
N ASN A 356 3.73 22.44 -4.31
CA ASN A 356 2.34 22.85 -4.34
C ASN A 356 1.62 22.56 -5.68
N LEU A 357 1.87 21.39 -6.27
CA LEU A 357 1.37 20.93 -7.58
C LEU A 357 0.31 19.82 -7.48
N THR A 358 -0.39 19.70 -6.36
CA THR A 358 -1.37 18.63 -6.08
C THR A 358 -2.83 19.06 -6.13
N GLU A 359 -3.11 20.31 -6.54
CA GLU A 359 -4.45 20.92 -6.49
C GLU A 359 -5.10 21.09 -7.88
N GLY A 360 -4.63 20.32 -8.86
CA GLY A 360 -5.19 20.31 -10.22
C GLY A 360 -4.69 21.46 -11.10
N GLN A 361 -3.45 21.90 -10.88
CA GLN A 361 -2.80 22.89 -11.73
C GLN A 361 -2.68 22.40 -13.19
N SER A 362 -2.79 23.34 -14.14
CA SER A 362 -2.59 23.05 -15.56
C SER A 362 -1.17 22.54 -15.82
N LEU A 363 -1.00 21.74 -16.87
CA LEU A 363 0.32 21.22 -17.24
C LEU A 363 1.33 22.34 -17.56
N ALA A 364 0.88 23.45 -18.14
CA ALA A 364 1.71 24.63 -18.35
C ALA A 364 2.23 25.22 -17.04
N THR A 365 1.35 25.42 -16.04
CA THR A 365 1.71 25.92 -14.71
C THR A 365 2.70 24.98 -14.00
N VAL A 366 2.50 23.67 -14.15
CA VAL A 366 3.38 22.64 -13.58
C VAL A 366 4.78 22.73 -14.19
N LYS A 367 4.89 22.77 -15.53
CA LYS A 367 6.16 22.94 -16.26
C LYS A 367 6.89 24.22 -15.83
N GLU A 368 6.19 25.35 -15.81
CA GLU A 368 6.75 26.65 -15.42
C GLU A 368 7.24 26.65 -13.96
N THR A 369 6.50 26.01 -13.06
CA THR A 369 6.87 25.93 -11.64
C THR A 369 8.14 25.10 -11.44
N ILE A 370 8.26 23.98 -12.14
CA ILE A 370 9.44 23.11 -12.07
C ILE A 370 10.66 23.83 -12.67
N GLU A 371 10.51 24.46 -13.83
CA GLU A 371 11.57 25.24 -14.48
C GLU A 371 12.10 26.35 -13.56
N ARG A 372 11.20 27.14 -12.97
CA ARG A 372 11.55 28.19 -12.02
C ARG A 372 12.25 27.66 -10.77
N PHE A 373 11.78 26.53 -10.24
CA PHE A 373 12.41 25.91 -9.07
C PHE A 373 13.84 25.43 -9.38
N CYS A 374 14.04 24.83 -10.55
CA CYS A 374 15.31 24.26 -10.99
C CYS A 374 16.41 25.29 -11.26
N THR A 375 16.08 26.58 -11.42
CA THR A 375 17.06 27.65 -11.67
C THR A 375 17.56 28.35 -10.39
N ARG A 376 17.08 27.93 -9.21
CA ARG A 376 17.45 28.52 -7.93
C ARG A 376 18.83 28.06 -7.45
N SER A 377 19.52 28.92 -6.70
CA SER A 377 20.78 28.57 -6.04
C SER A 377 20.54 27.81 -4.75
N TRP A 378 21.57 27.14 -4.25
CA TRP A 378 21.53 26.46 -2.96
C TRP A 378 21.25 27.42 -1.79
N GLU A 379 21.85 28.60 -1.81
CA GLU A 379 21.62 29.64 -0.79
C GLU A 379 20.15 30.07 -0.73
N ASP A 380 19.53 30.28 -1.89
CA ASP A 380 18.13 30.67 -2.00
C ASP A 380 17.17 29.55 -1.55
N LEU A 381 17.46 28.29 -1.93
CA LEU A 381 16.65 27.14 -1.51
C LEU A 381 16.77 26.87 0.00
N SER A 382 18.00 26.81 0.53
CA SER A 382 18.24 26.51 1.94
C SER A 382 17.70 27.59 2.87
N SER A 383 17.71 28.86 2.45
CA SER A 383 17.09 29.96 3.19
C SER A 383 15.56 29.99 3.09
N SER A 384 14.99 29.59 1.95
CA SER A 384 13.54 29.54 1.74
C SER A 384 12.87 28.33 2.41
N TYR A 385 13.59 27.23 2.57
CA TYR A 385 13.08 25.97 3.13
C TYR A 385 13.98 25.44 4.26
N PRO A 386 14.18 26.20 5.36
CA PRO A 386 15.12 25.83 6.42
C PRO A 386 14.69 24.59 7.21
N GLU A 387 13.40 24.22 7.17
CA GLU A 387 12.86 23.04 7.84
C GLU A 387 12.90 21.77 6.98
N GLU A 388 13.18 21.89 5.67
CA GLU A 388 13.23 20.74 4.78
C GLU A 388 14.55 19.97 4.95
N ASN A 389 14.50 18.65 4.79
CA ASN A 389 15.69 17.81 4.92
C ASN A 389 16.75 18.24 3.88
N PRO A 390 17.99 18.58 4.30
CA PRO A 390 19.03 19.10 3.40
C PRO A 390 19.53 18.06 2.39
N GLU A 391 19.34 16.77 2.65
CA GLU A 391 19.66 15.70 1.69
C GLU A 391 18.55 15.52 0.64
N ARG A 392 17.32 15.97 0.92
CA ARG A 392 16.16 15.84 0.03
C ARG A 392 15.91 17.10 -0.79
N LEU A 393 16.04 18.27 -0.17
CA LEU A 393 15.84 19.57 -0.80
C LEU A 393 16.53 19.74 -2.17
N PRO A 394 17.83 19.39 -2.34
CA PRO A 394 18.51 19.55 -3.63
C PRO A 394 18.03 18.57 -4.71
N LYS A 395 17.24 17.54 -4.36
CA LYS A 395 16.78 16.49 -5.28
C LYS A 395 15.40 16.76 -5.88
N TYR A 396 14.63 17.73 -5.36
CA TYR A 396 13.27 18.02 -5.85
C TYR A 396 13.23 18.45 -7.32
N CYS A 397 14.23 19.20 -7.81
CA CYS A 397 14.31 19.57 -9.23
C CYS A 397 14.44 18.32 -10.12
N THR A 398 15.36 17.42 -9.79
CA THR A 398 15.54 16.15 -10.48
C THR A 398 14.27 15.32 -10.45
N ASN A 399 13.69 15.13 -9.26
CA ASN A 399 12.51 14.29 -9.07
C ASN A 399 11.29 14.83 -9.83
N ALA A 400 11.09 16.16 -9.85
CA ALA A 400 9.95 16.75 -10.53
C ALA A 400 10.06 16.64 -12.05
N ASN A 401 11.24 16.88 -12.63
CA ASN A 401 11.48 16.62 -14.06
C ASN A 401 11.37 15.13 -14.42
N TYR A 402 11.79 14.26 -13.50
CA TYR A 402 11.64 12.82 -13.67
C TYR A 402 10.17 12.40 -13.71
N ILE A 403 9.36 12.89 -12.76
CA ILE A 403 7.91 12.65 -12.74
C ILE A 403 7.27 13.15 -14.04
N LEU A 404 7.63 14.35 -14.52
CA LEU A 404 7.10 14.85 -15.81
C LEU A 404 7.49 13.96 -16.98
N THR A 405 8.75 13.51 -17.04
CA THR A 405 9.22 12.60 -18.11
C THR A 405 8.49 11.26 -18.03
N LEU A 406 8.29 10.73 -16.83
CA LEU A 406 7.58 9.48 -16.61
C LEU A 406 6.11 9.57 -17.03
N LEU A 407 5.40 10.64 -16.63
CA LEU A 407 3.99 10.81 -16.96
C LEU A 407 3.78 11.12 -18.45
N LEU A 408 4.54 12.07 -19.01
CA LEU A 408 4.30 12.58 -20.36
C LEU A 408 4.99 11.74 -21.44
N ASP A 409 6.28 11.47 -21.29
CA ASP A 409 7.08 10.82 -22.33
C ASP A 409 6.97 9.29 -22.24
N ALA A 410 6.97 8.72 -21.02
CA ALA A 410 6.87 7.26 -20.83
C ALA A 410 5.42 6.77 -20.85
N TYR A 411 4.58 7.18 -19.90
CA TYR A 411 3.19 6.71 -19.77
C TYR A 411 2.22 7.35 -20.76
N LYS A 412 2.68 8.31 -21.57
CA LYS A 412 1.94 8.94 -22.67
C LYS A 412 0.71 9.76 -22.21
N PHE A 413 0.71 10.27 -20.98
CA PHE A 413 -0.21 11.34 -20.63
C PHE A 413 0.09 12.61 -21.45
N ASN A 414 -0.94 13.38 -21.78
CA ASN A 414 -0.82 14.56 -22.64
C ASN A 414 -1.68 15.71 -22.09
N GLU A 415 -1.72 16.84 -22.80
CA GLU A 415 -2.50 18.02 -22.37
C GLU A 415 -3.99 17.71 -22.11
N ILE A 416 -4.57 16.71 -22.78
CA ILE A 416 -5.97 16.29 -22.62
C ILE A 416 -6.11 15.40 -21.39
N SER A 417 -5.23 14.41 -21.22
CA SER A 417 -5.31 13.44 -20.11
C SER A 417 -4.62 13.88 -18.83
N TRP A 418 -3.90 15.01 -18.82
CA TRP A 418 -3.21 15.53 -17.64
C TRP A 418 -4.15 15.72 -16.44
N ASN A 419 -5.32 16.32 -16.67
CA ASN A 419 -6.30 16.61 -15.62
C ASN A 419 -6.99 15.35 -15.07
N ASN A 420 -6.70 14.17 -15.65
CA ASN A 420 -7.19 12.90 -15.14
C ASN A 420 -6.28 12.33 -14.03
N ILE A 421 -5.12 12.93 -13.78
CA ILE A 421 -4.17 12.48 -12.73
C ILE A 421 -4.44 13.24 -11.43
N ILE A 422 -4.70 12.50 -10.36
CA ILE A 422 -4.98 13.04 -9.03
C ILE A 422 -3.85 12.63 -8.09
N PHE A 423 -3.09 13.60 -7.60
CA PHE A 423 -1.99 13.37 -6.66
C PHE A 423 -2.51 13.29 -5.21
N ARG A 424 -2.37 12.14 -4.55
CA ARG A 424 -2.87 11.91 -3.18
C ARG A 424 -1.95 10.98 -2.38
N LYS A 425 -1.85 11.23 -1.07
CA LYS A 425 -1.26 10.29 -0.09
C LYS A 425 -2.28 9.28 0.45
N LYS A 426 -3.52 9.73 0.63
CA LYS A 426 -4.60 8.99 1.28
C LYS A 426 -5.83 8.94 0.39
N ALA A 427 -6.56 7.83 0.47
CA ALA A 427 -7.91 7.69 -0.06
C ALA A 427 -8.82 7.35 1.12
N GLY A 428 -9.88 8.13 1.34
CA GLY A 428 -10.64 8.07 2.58
C GLY A 428 -9.78 8.40 3.81
N SER A 429 -9.80 7.54 4.82
CA SER A 429 -9.03 7.71 6.07
C SER A 429 -7.67 6.98 6.09
N ALA A 430 -7.41 6.10 5.12
CA ALA A 430 -6.24 5.21 5.11
C ALA A 430 -5.14 5.69 4.15
N ASP A 431 -3.90 5.27 4.43
CA ASP A 431 -2.77 5.47 3.52
C ASP A 431 -2.91 4.58 2.28
N ILE A 432 -2.54 5.12 1.12
CA ILE A 432 -2.56 4.37 -0.14
C ILE A 432 -1.26 3.57 -0.26
N GLY A 433 -1.39 2.27 -0.51
CA GLY A 433 -0.29 1.33 -0.72
C GLY A 433 -0.83 -0.04 -1.12
N TRP A 434 0.04 -1.01 -1.39
CA TRP A 434 -0.39 -2.34 -1.87
C TRP A 434 -0.96 -3.25 -0.76
N THR A 435 -0.66 -2.98 0.51
CA THR A 435 -0.95 -3.87 1.64
C THR A 435 -2.44 -4.15 1.87
N LEU A 436 -3.31 -3.14 1.72
CA LEU A 436 -4.76 -3.33 1.88
C LEU A 436 -5.34 -4.18 0.75
N GLY A 437 -4.93 -3.96 -0.49
CA GLY A 437 -5.33 -4.77 -1.64
C GLY A 437 -4.86 -6.21 -1.52
N TYR A 438 -3.65 -6.43 -1.00
CA TYR A 438 -3.15 -7.76 -0.67
C TYR A 438 -4.03 -8.43 0.40
N MET A 439 -4.36 -7.71 1.48
CA MET A 439 -5.24 -8.22 2.53
C MET A 439 -6.65 -8.54 2.00
N LEU A 440 -7.24 -7.68 1.16
CA LEU A 440 -8.53 -7.92 0.53
C LEU A 440 -8.53 -9.19 -0.32
N ASN A 441 -7.52 -9.38 -1.15
CA ASN A 441 -7.38 -10.62 -1.94
C ASN A 441 -7.27 -11.85 -1.02
N LEU A 442 -6.51 -11.75 0.08
CA LEU A 442 -6.43 -12.83 1.06
C LEU A 442 -7.75 -13.09 1.79
N THR A 443 -8.60 -12.07 1.98
CA THR A 443 -9.92 -12.32 2.57
C THR A 443 -10.76 -13.27 1.73
N ASN A 444 -10.63 -13.30 0.40
CA ASN A 444 -11.30 -14.29 -0.44
C ASN A 444 -10.85 -15.74 -0.15
N MET A 445 -9.64 -15.92 0.37
CA MET A 445 -9.10 -17.24 0.70
C MET A 445 -9.51 -17.73 2.10
N ILE A 446 -10.08 -16.84 2.91
CA ILE A 446 -10.58 -17.17 4.25
C ILE A 446 -12.09 -17.45 4.12
N PRO A 447 -12.62 -18.59 4.58
CA PRO A 447 -14.06 -18.85 4.51
C PRO A 447 -14.87 -17.81 5.28
N ALA A 448 -16.04 -17.42 4.77
CA ALA A 448 -16.99 -16.61 5.52
C ALA A 448 -17.58 -17.42 6.67
N GLU A 449 -17.77 -16.80 7.84
CA GLU A 449 -18.41 -17.43 8.99
C GLU A 449 -19.78 -16.79 9.21
N ALA A 450 -20.83 -17.60 9.13
CA ALA A 450 -22.19 -17.12 9.38
C ALA A 450 -22.31 -16.62 10.84
N PRO A 451 -23.01 -15.50 11.08
CA PRO A 451 -23.17 -15.01 12.44
C PRO A 451 -23.90 -16.04 13.32
N ALA A 452 -23.48 -16.13 14.59
CA ALA A 452 -24.04 -17.09 15.52
C ALA A 452 -25.53 -16.80 15.77
N ARG A 453 -26.36 -17.86 15.74
CA ARG A 453 -27.78 -17.78 16.09
C ARG A 453 -27.99 -18.28 17.50
N VAL A 454 -28.63 -17.46 18.33
CA VAL A 454 -29.03 -17.81 19.68
C VAL A 454 -30.53 -17.70 19.84
N LYS A 455 -31.09 -18.42 20.81
CA LYS A 455 -32.48 -18.27 21.19
C LYS A 455 -32.62 -17.07 22.13
N GLY A 456 -33.29 -16.03 21.68
CA GLY A 456 -33.62 -14.84 22.47
C GLY A 456 -35.05 -14.88 22.99
N HIS A 457 -35.25 -14.26 24.15
CA HIS A 457 -36.57 -14.13 24.75
C HIS A 457 -37.04 -12.69 24.68
N VAL A 458 -38.31 -12.46 24.33
CA VAL A 458 -38.88 -11.11 24.33
C VAL A 458 -38.75 -10.50 25.74
N PRO A 459 -38.18 -9.29 25.89
CA PRO A 459 -37.86 -8.72 27.21
C PRO A 459 -39.05 -8.64 28.16
N SER A 460 -40.24 -8.27 27.66
CA SER A 460 -41.46 -8.15 28.47
C SER A 460 -41.96 -9.51 28.98
N LEU A 461 -41.92 -10.54 28.13
CA LEU A 461 -42.33 -11.89 28.51
C LEU A 461 -41.32 -12.55 29.44
N TRP A 462 -40.02 -12.28 29.23
CA TRP A 462 -38.96 -12.73 30.13
C TRP A 462 -39.13 -12.12 31.53
N ALA A 463 -39.35 -10.80 31.61
CA ALA A 463 -39.60 -10.12 32.88
C ALA A 463 -40.84 -10.65 33.58
N ALA A 464 -41.92 -10.91 32.83
CA ALA A 464 -43.13 -11.52 33.38
C ALA A 464 -42.86 -12.95 33.89
N ALA A 465 -42.18 -13.80 33.11
CA ALA A 465 -41.80 -15.15 33.53
C ALA A 465 -41.00 -15.13 34.84
N VAL A 466 -39.99 -14.27 34.94
CA VAL A 466 -39.18 -14.09 36.16
C VAL A 466 -40.05 -13.64 37.34
N ALA A 467 -40.98 -12.71 37.14
CA ALA A 467 -41.90 -12.27 38.19
C ALA A 467 -42.81 -13.41 38.69
N PHE A 468 -43.37 -14.22 37.79
CA PHE A 468 -44.18 -15.39 38.16
C PHE A 468 -43.35 -16.48 38.85
N ILE A 469 -42.07 -16.68 38.46
CA ILE A 469 -41.14 -17.59 39.15
C ILE A 469 -40.89 -17.11 40.58
N ILE A 470 -40.56 -15.82 40.78
CA ILE A 470 -40.34 -15.23 42.10
C ILE A 470 -41.60 -15.34 42.96
N LEU A 471 -42.78 -15.06 42.39
CA LEU A 471 -44.06 -15.19 43.09
C LEU A 471 -44.34 -16.63 43.51
N THR A 472 -44.04 -17.60 42.64
CA THR A 472 -44.16 -19.04 42.96
C THR A 472 -43.26 -19.43 44.12
N LEU A 473 -41.99 -19.00 44.10
CA LEU A 473 -41.03 -19.27 45.17
C LEU A 473 -41.47 -18.64 46.49
N ALA A 474 -41.89 -17.38 46.47
CA ALA A 474 -42.35 -16.67 47.67
C ALA A 474 -43.61 -17.30 48.28
N LEU A 475 -44.61 -17.65 47.45
CA LEU A 475 -45.81 -18.35 47.91
C LEU A 475 -45.51 -19.76 48.41
N GLY A 476 -44.56 -20.46 47.80
CA GLY A 476 -44.13 -21.78 48.23
C GLY A 476 -43.45 -21.75 49.59
N LEU A 477 -42.57 -20.77 49.82
CA LEU A 477 -41.95 -20.51 51.12
C LEU A 477 -42.98 -20.15 52.19
N ALA A 478 -43.92 -19.26 51.87
CA ALA A 478 -44.99 -18.91 52.80
C ALA A 478 -45.87 -20.12 53.17
N ALA A 479 -46.15 -20.99 52.19
CA ALA A 479 -46.91 -22.22 52.40
C ALA A 479 -46.17 -23.30 53.21
N LEU A 480 -44.85 -23.24 53.29
CA LEU A 480 -44.03 -24.12 54.14
C LEU A 480 -43.92 -23.61 55.58
N LEU A 481 -44.13 -22.30 55.78
CA LEU A 481 -44.09 -21.63 57.09
C LEU A 481 -45.45 -21.57 57.79
N LEU A 482 -46.53 -21.82 57.05
CA LEU A 482 -47.91 -21.98 57.52
C LEU A 482 -48.24 -23.47 57.68
#